data_AF-A0A6S7LE73-F1
#
_entry.id   AF-A0A6S7LE73-F1
#
_cell.length_a   1.000
_cell.length_b   1.000
_cell.length_c   1.000
_cell.angle_alpha   90.00
_cell.angle_beta   90.00
_cell.angle_gamma   90.00
#
_symmetry.space_group_name_H-M   'P 1'
#
loop_
_entity.id
_entity.type
_entity.pdbx_description
1 polymer ?
#
loop_
_entity_poly.entity_id
_entity_poly.type
_entity_poly.pdbx_seq_one_letter_code
_entity_poly.pdbx_strand_id
1 'polypeptide(L)'
;MTAMAITDPSHKRALLFYTMSVFKFRNMKQEDGKTMDEFHTSLQIGAKYCEFGENQGKEIKVQIELGTSNKKLRRYSFRNPSVNLDDLLLYARTLDETERQP
;
A
#
# COMPACT_ATOMS: atom_id res chain seq x y z
N MET A 1 -20.26 -0.04 -31.36
CA MET A 1 -20.72 1.27 -30.87
C MET A 1 -19.90 1.68 -29.63
N THR A 2 -18.58 1.86 -29.77
CA THR A 2 -17.69 2.07 -28.60
C THR A 2 -16.83 3.30 -28.82
N ALA A 3 -17.46 4.46 -28.97
CA ALA A 3 -16.76 5.75 -29.10
C ALA A 3 -17.38 6.88 -28.26
N MET A 4 -18.53 6.65 -27.60
CA MET A 4 -19.27 7.73 -26.90
C MET A 4 -18.91 7.88 -25.41
N ALA A 5 -18.17 6.94 -24.79
CA ALA A 5 -17.87 7.03 -23.36
C ALA A 5 -16.74 8.02 -23.02
N ILE A 6 -15.89 8.38 -23.97
CA ILE A 6 -14.69 9.22 -23.71
C ILE A 6 -15.03 10.72 -23.71
N THR A 7 -16.20 11.14 -24.18
CA THR A 7 -16.58 12.55 -24.32
C THR A 7 -17.36 13.14 -23.14
N ASP A 8 -17.84 12.32 -22.19
CA ASP A 8 -18.55 12.80 -21.00
C ASP A 8 -17.57 13.42 -19.97
N PRO A 9 -17.71 14.73 -19.63
CA PRO A 9 -16.90 15.40 -18.62
C PRO A 9 -16.94 14.70 -17.24
N SER A 10 -18.02 14.03 -16.89
CA SER A 10 -18.19 13.32 -15.61
C SER A 10 -17.31 12.07 -15.56
N HIS A 11 -17.26 11.32 -16.65
CA HIS A 11 -16.38 10.16 -16.80
C HIS A 11 -14.89 10.56 -16.76
N LYS A 12 -14.51 11.65 -17.43
CA LYS A 12 -13.14 12.17 -17.37
C LYS A 12 -12.73 12.57 -15.94
N ARG A 13 -13.64 13.19 -15.18
CA ARG A 13 -13.40 13.54 -13.77
C ARG A 13 -13.23 12.31 -12.89
N ALA A 14 -14.07 11.30 -13.06
CA ALA A 14 -13.95 10.04 -12.32
C ALA A 14 -12.62 9.34 -12.60
N LEU A 15 -12.20 9.26 -13.88
CA LEU A 15 -10.93 8.68 -14.27
C LEU A 15 -9.73 9.47 -13.70
N LEU A 16 -9.81 10.81 -13.72
CA LEU A 16 -8.78 11.66 -13.10
C LEU A 16 -8.70 11.45 -11.58
N PHE A 17 -9.86 11.34 -10.91
CA PHE A 17 -9.90 11.07 -9.48
C PHE A 17 -9.27 9.71 -9.14
N TYR A 18 -9.63 8.66 -9.87
CA TYR A 18 -9.05 7.32 -9.73
C TYR A 18 -7.53 7.34 -9.91
N THR A 19 -7.04 7.91 -11.01
CA THR A 19 -5.60 7.98 -11.30
C THR A 19 -4.83 8.76 -10.23
N MET A 20 -5.41 9.85 -9.70
CA MET A 20 -4.83 10.60 -8.59
C MET A 20 -4.80 9.81 -7.28
N SER A 21 -5.84 9.05 -6.96
CA SER A 21 -5.89 8.21 -5.76
C SER A 21 -4.82 7.11 -5.81
N VAL A 22 -4.70 6.41 -6.94
CA VAL A 22 -3.65 5.41 -7.15
C VAL A 22 -2.27 6.05 -7.07
N PHE A 23 -2.07 7.20 -7.72
CA PHE A 23 -0.81 7.92 -7.66
C PHE A 23 -0.42 8.28 -6.21
N LYS A 24 -1.37 8.83 -5.43
CA LYS A 24 -1.14 9.15 -4.02
C LYS A 24 -0.76 7.90 -3.22
N PHE A 25 -1.51 6.81 -3.38
CA PHE A 25 -1.24 5.54 -2.72
C PHE A 25 0.18 5.02 -3.02
N ARG A 26 0.62 5.05 -4.28
CA ARG A 26 1.97 4.59 -4.67
C ARG A 26 3.10 5.46 -4.13
N ASN A 27 2.82 6.70 -3.78
CA ASN A 27 3.78 7.61 -3.18
C ASN A 27 3.79 7.57 -1.64
N MET A 28 2.91 6.79 -1.00
CA MET A 28 2.93 6.66 0.46
C MET A 28 4.20 5.96 0.94
N LYS A 29 4.86 6.56 1.94
CA LYS A 29 6.03 6.02 2.62
C LYS A 29 5.76 5.94 4.12
N GLN A 30 6.38 4.98 4.79
CA GLN A 30 6.39 4.93 6.25
C GLN A 30 7.19 6.14 6.75
N GLU A 31 6.55 6.97 7.56
CA GLU A 31 7.21 8.11 8.20
C GLU A 31 8.19 7.64 9.27
N ASP A 32 9.22 8.45 9.54
CA ASP A 32 10.22 8.13 10.55
C ASP A 32 9.58 7.99 11.94
N GLY A 33 9.94 6.92 12.65
CA GLY A 33 9.41 6.62 13.99
C GLY A 33 7.97 6.05 14.01
N LYS A 34 7.27 6.00 12.87
CA LYS A 34 5.98 5.32 12.77
C LYS A 34 6.14 3.81 12.74
N THR A 35 5.23 3.10 13.40
CA THR A 35 5.18 1.63 13.40
C THR A 35 4.68 1.08 12.08
N MET A 36 4.87 -0.22 11.84
CA MET A 36 4.26 -0.86 10.69
C MET A 36 2.74 -0.86 10.76
N ASP A 37 2.14 -1.02 11.95
CA ASP A 37 0.68 -1.00 12.09
C ASP A 37 0.09 0.38 11.76
N GLU A 38 0.78 1.48 12.12
CA GLU A 38 0.39 2.85 11.75
C GLU A 38 0.50 3.08 10.24
N PHE A 39 1.58 2.59 9.62
CA PHE A 39 1.75 2.69 8.18
C PHE A 39 0.71 1.85 7.43
N HIS A 40 0.46 0.62 7.87
CA HIS A 40 -0.57 -0.26 7.32
C HIS A 40 -1.96 0.37 7.41
N THR A 41 -2.31 0.98 8.55
CA THR A 41 -3.57 1.73 8.73
C THR A 41 -3.68 2.85 7.70
N SER A 42 -2.60 3.61 7.49
CA SER A 42 -2.56 4.68 6.49
C SER A 42 -2.77 4.14 5.07
N LEU A 43 -2.14 3.01 4.73
CA LEU A 43 -2.31 2.34 3.44
C LEU A 43 -3.75 1.84 3.24
N GLN A 44 -4.38 1.27 4.26
CA GLN A 44 -5.80 0.86 4.20
C GLN A 44 -6.71 2.06 3.91
N ILE A 45 -6.46 3.20 4.54
CA ILE A 45 -7.21 4.44 4.28
C ILE A 45 -7.00 4.92 2.85
N GLY A 46 -5.76 4.95 2.37
CA GLY A 46 -5.41 5.38 1.00
C GLY A 46 -6.00 4.46 -0.08
N ALA A 47 -6.04 3.15 0.17
CA ALA A 47 -6.54 2.17 -0.79
C ALA A 47 -8.05 2.27 -1.07
N LYS A 48 -8.85 2.83 -0.14
CA LYS A 48 -10.31 2.96 -0.29
C LYS A 48 -10.74 3.68 -1.56
N TYR A 49 -9.93 4.62 -2.05
CA TYR A 49 -10.22 5.43 -3.23
C TYR A 49 -9.54 4.92 -4.50
N CYS A 50 -8.82 3.81 -4.41
CA CYS A 50 -8.04 3.24 -5.52
C CYS A 50 -8.76 2.11 -6.25
N GLU A 51 -9.98 1.74 -5.85
CA GLU A 51 -10.82 0.73 -6.49
C GLU A 51 -10.12 -0.62 -6.75
N PHE A 52 -9.18 -1.02 -5.87
CA PHE A 52 -8.40 -2.26 -6.06
C PHE A 52 -9.21 -3.55 -5.93
N GLY A 53 -10.43 -3.49 -5.39
CA GLY A 53 -11.31 -4.63 -5.18
C GLY A 53 -10.62 -5.76 -4.39
N GLU A 54 -10.74 -6.99 -4.87
CA GLU A 54 -10.16 -8.18 -4.25
C GLU A 54 -8.61 -8.15 -4.18
N ASN A 55 -7.97 -7.33 -5.01
CA ASN A 55 -6.50 -7.21 -5.00
C ASN A 55 -5.97 -6.25 -3.94
N GLN A 56 -6.82 -5.58 -3.15
CA GLN A 56 -6.39 -4.59 -2.15
C GLN A 56 -5.28 -5.10 -1.23
N GLY A 57 -5.38 -6.34 -0.73
CA GLY A 57 -4.35 -6.91 0.15
C GLY A 57 -3.00 -7.08 -0.55
N LYS A 58 -2.98 -7.48 -1.82
CA LYS A 58 -1.76 -7.58 -2.62
C LYS A 58 -1.14 -6.20 -2.84
N GLU A 59 -1.98 -5.20 -3.10
CA GLU A 59 -1.51 -3.84 -3.36
C GLU A 59 -0.93 -3.18 -2.12
N ILE A 60 -1.54 -3.40 -0.95
CA ILE A 60 -1.01 -2.98 0.34
C ILE A 60 0.34 -3.66 0.60
N LYS A 61 0.46 -4.97 0.37
CA LYS A 61 1.74 -5.70 0.52
C LYS A 61 2.84 -5.08 -0.35
N VAL A 62 2.58 -4.88 -1.63
CA VAL A 62 3.54 -4.26 -2.56
C VAL A 62 3.93 -2.87 -2.06
N GLN A 63 2.96 -2.08 -1.58
CA GLN A 63 3.26 -0.75 -1.08
C GLN A 63 4.06 -0.77 0.24
N ILE A 64 3.88 -1.77 1.10
CA ILE A 64 4.74 -1.98 2.27
C ILE A 64 6.18 -2.26 1.82
N GLU A 65 6.39 -3.14 0.85
CA GLU A 65 7.72 -3.47 0.33
C GLU A 65 8.46 -2.24 -0.23
N LEU A 66 7.74 -1.41 -1.00
CA LEU A 66 8.28 -0.20 -1.64
C LEU A 66 8.37 1.00 -0.68
N GLY A 67 7.53 1.03 0.35
CA GLY A 67 7.28 2.20 1.19
C GLY A 67 7.83 2.12 2.61
N THR A 68 8.16 0.92 3.11
CA THR A 68 8.69 0.77 4.48
C THR A 68 10.04 1.44 4.66
N SER A 69 10.29 2.01 5.84
CA SER A 69 11.61 2.47 6.27
C SER A 69 12.49 1.30 6.77
N ASN A 70 11.88 0.19 7.17
CA ASN A 70 12.59 -0.98 7.70
C ASN A 70 13.24 -1.83 6.60
N LYS A 71 14.56 -1.71 6.46
CA LYS A 71 15.34 -2.45 5.44
C LYS A 71 15.35 -3.97 5.67
N LYS A 72 15.20 -4.44 6.92
CA LYS A 72 15.16 -5.88 7.22
C LYS A 72 13.84 -6.49 6.72
N LEU A 73 12.72 -5.82 6.99
CA LEU A 73 11.39 -6.22 6.50
C LEU A 73 11.36 -6.32 4.97
N ARG A 74 11.87 -5.29 4.28
CA ARG A 74 11.92 -5.29 2.80
C ARG A 74 12.74 -6.47 2.25
N ARG A 75 13.92 -6.74 2.83
CA ARG A 75 14.76 -7.88 2.43
C ARG A 75 14.07 -9.22 2.71
N TYR A 76 13.37 -9.34 3.84
CA TYR A 76 12.60 -10.55 4.16
C TYR A 76 11.51 -10.80 3.12
N SER A 77 10.73 -9.79 2.74
CA SER A 77 9.67 -9.96 1.73
C SER A 77 10.23 -10.40 0.37
N PHE A 78 11.32 -9.78 -0.08
CA PHE A 78 11.94 -10.15 -1.37
C PHE A 78 12.56 -11.55 -1.38
N ARG A 79 13.01 -12.06 -0.23
CA ARG A 79 13.49 -13.46 -0.11
C ARG A 79 12.35 -14.46 -0.02
N ASN A 80 11.17 -14.03 0.42
CA ASN A 80 10.00 -14.88 0.63
C ASN A 80 8.82 -14.37 -0.19
N PRO A 81 8.87 -14.44 -1.53
CA PRO A 81 7.84 -13.84 -2.39
C PRO A 81 6.44 -14.40 -2.17
N SER A 82 6.32 -15.61 -1.63
CA SER A 82 5.06 -16.28 -1.28
C SER A 82 4.46 -15.87 0.05
N VAL A 83 5.15 -15.05 0.87
CA VAL A 83 4.59 -14.54 2.13
C VAL A 83 3.33 -13.73 1.83
N ASN A 84 2.26 -13.93 2.60
CA ASN A 84 1.05 -13.12 2.46
C ASN A 84 1.17 -11.82 3.29
N LEU A 85 0.17 -10.95 3.21
CA LEU A 85 0.17 -9.67 3.92
C LEU A 85 0.18 -9.87 5.45
N ASP A 86 -0.62 -10.81 5.97
CA ASP A 86 -0.76 -11.01 7.42
C ASP A 86 0.53 -11.52 8.05
N ASP A 87 1.19 -12.48 7.40
CA ASP A 87 2.49 -13.01 7.82
C ASP A 87 3.59 -11.93 7.75
N LEU A 88 3.55 -11.08 6.72
CA LEU A 88 4.49 -9.96 6.58
C LEU A 88 4.30 -8.94 7.71
N LEU A 89 3.05 -8.61 8.06
CA LEU A 89 2.71 -7.71 9.16
C LEU A 89 3.09 -8.31 10.52
N LEU A 90 2.90 -9.61 10.70
CA LEU A 90 3.35 -10.31 11.92
C LEU A 90 4.86 -10.20 12.08
N TYR A 91 5.62 -10.48 11.02
CA TYR A 91 7.07 -10.33 11.04
C TYR A 91 7.48 -8.87 11.31
N ALA A 92 6.80 -7.89 10.70
CA ALA A 92 7.07 -6.48 10.95
C ALA A 92 6.86 -6.07 12.41
N ARG A 93 5.81 -6.56 13.08
CA ARG A 93 5.58 -6.32 14.52
C ARG A 93 6.72 -6.85 15.38
N THR A 94 7.26 -8.04 15.06
CA THR A 94 8.43 -8.57 15.78
C THR A 94 9.66 -7.67 15.62
N LEU A 95 9.84 -7.04 14.46
CA LEU A 95 10.92 -6.08 14.24
C LEU A 95 10.70 -4.79 15.05
N ASP A 96 9.50 -4.22 15.01
CA ASP A 96 9.14 -3.02 15.77
C ASP A 96 9.34 -3.22 17.28
N GLU A 97 9.03 -4.41 17.81
CA GLU A 97 9.29 -4.76 19.21
C GLU A 97 10.79 -4.82 19.52
N THR A 98 11.59 -5.45 18.66
CA THR A 98 13.06 -5.51 18.86
C THR A 98 13.74 -4.15 18.76
N GLU A 99 13.22 -3.21 17.96
CA GLU A 99 13.77 -1.85 17.84
C GLU A 99 13.44 -0.97 19.06
N ARG A 100 12.41 -1.34 19.84
CA ARG A 100 12.03 -0.63 21.09
C ARG A 100 12.76 -1.14 22.33
N GLN A 101 13.36 -2.32 22.27
CA GLN A 101 14.14 -2.85 23.40
C GLN A 101 15.55 -2.21 23.40
N PRO A 102 15.97 -1.57 24.51
CA PRO A 102 17.28 -0.91 24.62
C PRO A 102 18.45 -1.89 24.68
#